data_AF-A0AAW9KMG0-F1
#
_entry.id   AF-A0AAW9KMG0-F1
#
_cell.length_a   1.000
_cell.length_b   1.000
_cell.length_c   1.000
_cell.angle_alpha   90.00
_cell.angle_beta   90.00
_cell.angle_gamma   90.00
#
_symmetry.space_group_name_H-M   'P 1'
#
loop_
_entity.id
_entity.type
_entity.pdbx_description
1 polymer ?
#
loop_
_entity_poly.entity_id
_entity_poly.type
_entity_poly.pdbx_seq_one_letter_code
_entity_poly.pdbx_strand_id
1 'polypeptide(L)'
;VIGGIMALLAVVLPSFLIIIIIAAFFMQFRDNYYVNAAFKGITAAVPMLVLVGAVSLSKGLPKNTRTVITIIIALIALTFFNIHPVIVILLAAIYGAIFLRKKVS
;
A
#
# COMPACT_ATOMS: atom_id res chain seq x y z
N VAL A 1 -5.11 13.84 22.99
CA VAL A 1 -4.98 14.14 21.54
C VAL A 1 -3.59 14.66 21.19
N ILE A 2 -3.08 15.70 21.87
CA ILE A 2 -1.71 16.23 21.67
C ILE A 2 -0.60 15.17 21.78
N GLY A 3 -0.66 14.28 22.78
CA GLY A 3 0.33 13.21 22.92
C GLY A 3 0.34 12.22 21.73
N GLY A 4 -0.82 11.97 21.10
CA GLY A 4 -0.92 11.11 19.92
C GLY A 4 -0.30 11.76 18.68
N ILE A 5 -0.53 13.06 18.49
CA ILE A 5 0.08 13.83 17.39
C ILE A 5 1.61 13.85 17.53
N MET A 6 2.11 14.06 18.75
CA MET A 6 3.54 14.10 19.03
C MET A 6 4.21 12.73 18.83
N ALA A 7 3.54 11.64 19.20
CA ALA A 7 4.02 10.29 18.94
C ALA A 7 4.07 9.96 17.44
N LEU A 8 3.04 10.32 16.67
CA LEU A 8 3.03 10.14 15.21
C LEU A 8 4.18 10.91 14.54
N LEU A 9 4.39 12.16 14.93
CA LEU A 9 5.50 12.97 14.42
C LEU A 9 6.85 12.32 14.74
N ALA A 10 7.07 11.88 15.99
CA ALA A 10 8.32 11.23 16.39
C ALA A 10 8.61 9.92 15.64
N VAL A 11 7.58 9.14 15.30
CA VAL A 11 7.74 7.88 14.55
C VAL A 11 7.99 8.12 13.05
N VAL A 12 7.37 9.15 12.47
CA VAL A 12 7.55 9.46 11.03
C VAL A 12 8.84 10.24 10.76
N LEU A 13 9.29 11.06 11.71
CA LEU A 13 10.50 11.89 11.59
C LEU A 13 11.75 11.09 11.14
N PRO A 14 12.13 9.96 11.77
CA PRO A 14 13.35 9.24 11.40
C PRO A 14 13.31 8.73 9.96
N SER A 15 12.19 8.15 9.52
CA SER A 15 12.03 7.69 8.14
C SER A 15 12.11 8.85 7.14
N PHE A 16 11.46 9.97 7.44
CA PHE A 16 11.49 11.16 6.61
C PHE A 16 12.92 11.72 6.45
N LEU A 17 13.66 11.78 7.56
CA LEU A 17 15.03 12.28 7.60
C LEU A 17 15.97 11.39 6.76
N ILE A 18 15.82 10.06 6.85
CA ILE A 18 16.56 9.10 6.02
C ILE A 18 16.28 9.31 4.52
N ILE A 19 15.00 9.47 4.14
CA ILE A 19 14.62 9.68 2.74
C ILE A 19 15.24 10.96 2.17
N ILE A 20 15.22 12.06 2.94
CA ILE A 20 15.84 13.33 2.50
C ILE A 20 17.35 13.19 2.33
N ILE A 21 18.01 12.54 3.29
CA ILE A 21 19.46 12.31 3.21
C ILE A 21 19.78 11.54 1.93
N ILE A 22 19.10 10.41 1.70
CA ILE A 22 19.30 9.59 0.49
C ILE A 22 19.02 10.41 -0.77
N ALA A 23 17.96 11.22 -0.78
CA ALA A 23 17.59 12.06 -1.93
C ALA A 23 18.64 13.15 -2.22
N ALA A 24 19.21 13.78 -1.19
CA ALA A 24 20.25 14.79 -1.34
C ALA A 24 21.53 14.20 -1.96
N PHE A 25 21.97 13.04 -1.47
CA PHE A 25 23.09 12.30 -2.07
C PHE A 25 22.74 11.82 -3.49
N PHE A 26 21.52 11.34 -3.73
CA PHE A 26 21.10 10.90 -5.07
C PHE A 26 21.18 12.00 -6.12
N MET A 27 20.77 13.23 -5.80
CA MET A 27 20.85 14.34 -6.76
C MET A 27 22.29 14.66 -7.19
N GLN A 28 23.26 14.46 -6.31
CA GLN A 28 24.68 14.68 -6.60
C GLN A 28 25.30 13.57 -7.47
N PHE A 29 24.80 12.34 -7.38
CA PHE A 29 25.33 11.16 -8.11
C PHE A 29 24.44 10.70 -9.27
N ARG A 30 23.40 11.47 -9.62
CA ARG A 30 22.38 11.07 -10.61
C ARG A 30 22.94 10.90 -12.02
N ASP A 31 24.02 11.62 -12.37
CA ASP A 31 24.68 11.52 -13.67
C ASP A 31 25.49 10.22 -13.85
N ASN A 32 25.63 9.41 -12.79
CA ASN A 32 26.31 8.13 -12.87
C ASN A 32 25.37 7.00 -13.31
N TYR A 33 25.69 6.35 -14.44
CA TYR A 33 24.91 5.26 -15.04
C TYR A 33 24.56 4.14 -14.05
N TYR A 34 25.49 3.77 -13.15
CA TYR A 34 25.27 2.69 -12.17
C TYR A 34 24.16 3.05 -11.16
N VAL A 35 24.08 4.31 -10.75
CA VAL A 35 23.07 4.79 -9.81
C VAL A 35 21.70 4.77 -10.50
N ASN A 36 21.60 5.27 -11.73
CA ASN A 36 20.34 5.22 -12.47
C ASN A 36 19.84 3.78 -12.71
N ALA A 37 20.75 2.85 -13.02
CA ALA A 37 20.40 1.43 -13.17
C ALA A 37 19.86 0.81 -11.87
N ALA A 38 20.48 1.12 -10.72
CA ALA A 38 20.01 0.68 -9.41
C ALA A 38 18.61 1.22 -9.08
N PHE A 39 18.36 2.52 -9.33
CA PHE A 39 17.05 3.14 -9.10
C PHE A 39 15.96 2.55 -9.99
N LYS A 40 16.26 2.24 -11.26
CA LYS A 40 15.33 1.51 -12.13
C LYS A 40 14.94 0.16 -11.51
N GLY A 41 15.90 -0.54 -10.91
CA GLY A 41 15.63 -1.75 -10.12
C GLY A 41 14.69 -1.50 -8.94
N ILE A 42 14.93 -0.45 -8.15
CA ILE A 42 14.06 -0.08 -7.00
C ILE A 42 12.63 0.20 -7.46
N THR A 43 12.46 0.99 -8.53
CA THR A 43 11.11 1.31 -9.06
C THR A 43 10.34 0.06 -9.50
N ALA A 44 11.03 -0.97 -10.00
CA ALA A 44 10.43 -2.26 -10.33
C ALA A 44 10.17 -3.14 -9.10
N ALA A 45 10.99 -3.02 -8.05
CA ALA A 45 10.86 -3.80 -6.82
C ALA A 45 9.65 -3.38 -5.96
N VAL A 46 9.36 -2.08 -5.87
CA VAL A 46 8.24 -1.56 -5.05
C VAL A 46 6.88 -2.22 -5.35
N PRO A 47 6.38 -2.30 -6.60
CA PRO A 47 5.10 -2.95 -6.88
C PRO A 47 5.12 -4.46 -6.56
N MET A 48 6.28 -5.14 -6.71
CA MET A 48 6.42 -6.53 -6.29
C MET A 48 6.26 -6.68 -4.77
N LEU A 49 6.87 -5.79 -3.97
CA LEU A 49 6.74 -5.80 -2.51
C LEU A 49 5.28 -5.58 -2.07
N VAL A 50 4.57 -4.66 -2.73
CA VAL A 50 3.13 -4.44 -2.49
C VAL A 50 2.34 -5.70 -2.81
N LEU A 51 2.64 -6.36 -3.94
CA LEU A 51 1.98 -7.60 -4.35
C LEU A 51 2.24 -8.74 -3.36
N VAL A 52 3.46 -8.87 -2.83
CA VAL A 52 3.80 -9.82 -1.77
C VAL A 52 3.01 -9.52 -0.49
N GLY A 53 2.87 -8.25 -0.11
CA GLY A 53 2.02 -7.84 1.01
C GLY A 53 0.56 -8.21 0.80
N ALA A 54 0.01 -7.96 -0.39
CA ALA A 54 -1.35 -8.32 -0.77
C ALA A 54 -1.58 -9.85 -0.73
N VAL A 55 -0.64 -10.62 -1.27
CA VAL A 55 -0.68 -12.10 -1.22
C VAL A 55 -0.61 -12.59 0.22
N SER A 56 0.25 -12.00 1.05
CA SER A 56 0.37 -12.36 2.46
C SER A 56 -0.92 -12.10 3.23
N LEU A 57 -1.57 -10.96 2.99
CA LEU A 57 -2.89 -10.65 3.54
C LEU A 57 -3.96 -11.64 3.06
N SER A 58 -3.91 -12.02 1.77
CA SER A 58 -4.89 -12.96 1.20
C SER A 58 -4.84 -14.36 1.82
N LYS A 59 -3.69 -14.80 2.34
CA LYS A 59 -3.54 -16.09 3.02
C LYS A 59 -4.33 -16.13 4.34
N GLY A 60 -4.52 -14.99 4.99
CA GLY A 60 -5.33 -14.88 6.21
C GLY A 60 -6.83 -14.84 5.95
N LEU A 61 -7.27 -14.74 4.68
CA LEU A 61 -8.68 -14.65 4.34
C LEU A 61 -9.31 -16.04 4.20
N PRO A 62 -10.56 -16.24 4.65
CA PRO A 62 -11.29 -17.46 4.37
C PRO A 62 -11.49 -17.58 2.85
N LYS A 63 -11.10 -18.74 2.29
CA LYS A 63 -11.27 -19.10 0.87
C LYS A 63 -12.74 -19.38 0.55
N ASN A 64 -13.57 -18.36 0.68
CA ASN A 64 -15.00 -18.41 0.39
C ASN A 64 -15.28 -17.71 -0.94
N THR A 65 -16.23 -18.20 -1.71
CA THR A 65 -16.58 -17.65 -3.04
C THR A 65 -16.90 -16.15 -2.95
N ARG A 66 -17.57 -15.72 -1.87
CA ARG A 66 -17.89 -14.31 -1.62
C ARG A 66 -16.65 -13.42 -1.45
N THR A 67 -15.61 -13.92 -0.79
CA THR A 67 -14.35 -13.18 -0.59
C THR A 67 -13.64 -12.98 -1.92
N VAL A 68 -13.54 -14.04 -2.72
CA VAL A 68 -12.91 -14.00 -4.05
C VAL A 68 -13.67 -13.05 -4.99
N ILE A 69 -15.01 -13.14 -5.02
CA ILE A 69 -15.86 -12.24 -5.80
C ILE A 69 -15.63 -10.77 -5.41
N THR A 70 -15.57 -10.46 -4.11
CA THR A 70 -15.37 -9.09 -3.64
C THR A 70 -14.01 -8.53 -4.06
N ILE A 71 -12.95 -9.36 -4.02
CA ILE A 71 -11.60 -8.99 -4.48
C ILE A 71 -11.62 -8.71 -5.99
N ILE A 72 -12.26 -9.57 -6.79
CA ILE A 72 -12.34 -9.41 -8.25
C ILE A 72 -13.11 -8.14 -8.62
N ILE A 73 -14.27 -7.90 -8.00
CA ILE A 73 -15.08 -6.70 -8.25
C ILE A 73 -14.29 -5.44 -7.89
N ALA A 74 -13.60 -5.43 -6.75
CA ALA A 74 -12.76 -4.31 -6.36
C ALA A 74 -11.64 -4.07 -7.39
N LEU A 75 -10.96 -5.13 -7.83
CA LEU A 75 -9.88 -5.01 -8.82
C LEU A 75 -10.38 -4.44 -10.16
N ILE A 76 -11.55 -4.89 -10.62
CA ILE A 76 -12.19 -4.38 -11.84
C ILE A 76 -12.59 -2.91 -11.66
N ALA A 77 -13.17 -2.55 -10.51
CA ALA A 77 -13.56 -1.18 -10.22
C ALA A 77 -12.35 -0.21 -10.22
N LEU A 78 -11.20 -0.61 -9.65
CA LEU A 78 -9.99 0.22 -9.69
C LEU A 78 -9.41 0.31 -11.11
N THR A 79 -9.37 -0.80 -11.85
CA THR A 79 -8.66 -0.85 -13.14
C THR A 79 -9.44 -0.19 -14.27
N PHE A 80 -10.77 -0.41 -14.33
CA PHE A 80 -11.59 0.04 -15.45
C PHE A 80 -12.27 1.38 -15.19
N PHE A 81 -12.73 1.64 -13.96
CA PHE A 81 -13.56 2.82 -13.69
C PHE A 81 -12.75 4.07 -13.31
N ASN A 82 -11.42 4.01 -13.20
CA ASN A 82 -10.55 5.11 -12.75
C ASN A 82 -11.09 5.82 -11.48
N ILE A 83 -11.84 5.09 -10.64
CA ILE A 83 -12.39 5.63 -9.40
C ILE A 83 -11.24 5.80 -8.42
N HIS A 84 -11.29 6.90 -7.66
CA HIS A 84 -10.31 7.15 -6.62
C HIS A 84 -10.27 5.97 -5.63
N PRO A 85 -9.10 5.32 -5.39
CA PRO A 85 -9.00 4.12 -4.57
C PRO A 85 -9.63 4.25 -3.18
N VAL A 86 -9.57 5.46 -2.60
CA VAL A 86 -10.19 5.80 -1.31
C VAL A 86 -11.70 5.49 -1.29
N ILE A 87 -12.42 5.80 -2.37
CA ILE A 87 -13.87 5.55 -2.45
C ILE A 87 -14.14 4.05 -2.46
N VAL A 88 -13.36 3.29 -3.22
CA VAL A 88 -13.49 1.83 -3.28
C VAL A 88 -13.19 1.19 -1.92
N ILE A 89 -12.17 1.68 -1.21
CA ILE A 89 -11.83 1.23 0.14
C ILE A 89 -13.00 1.49 1.12
N LEU A 90 -13.61 2.69 1.07
CA LEU A 90 -14.74 3.02 1.92
C LEU A 90 -15.96 2.13 1.64
N LEU A 91 -16.31 1.93 0.37
CA LEU A 91 -17.42 1.06 -0.02
C LEU A 91 -17.17 -0.41 0.36
N ALA A 92 -15.94 -0.91 0.14
CA ALA A 92 -15.55 -2.25 0.55
C ALA A 92 -15.59 -2.43 2.07
N ALA A 93 -15.18 -1.41 2.84
CA ALA A 93 -15.26 -1.42 4.29
C ALA A 93 -16.71 -1.46 4.79
N ILE A 94 -17.60 -0.64 4.22
CA ILE A 94 -19.04 -0.65 4.55
C ILE A 94 -19.67 -2.00 4.20
N TYR A 95 -19.38 -2.51 3.00
CA TYR A 95 -19.86 -3.82 2.55
C TYR A 95 -19.36 -4.95 3.47
N GLY A 96 -18.08 -4.93 3.84
CA GLY A 96 -17.50 -5.88 4.80
C GLY A 96 -18.14 -5.81 6.19
N ALA A 97 -18.37 -4.59 6.70
CA ALA A 97 -18.97 -4.38 8.01
C ALA A 97 -20.42 -4.88 8.10
N ILE A 98 -21.19 -4.80 7.00
CA ILE A 98 -22.59 -5.23 6.96
C ILE A 98 -22.70 -6.73 6.65
N PHE A 99 -21.97 -7.23 5.65
CA PHE A 99 -22.16 -8.59 5.11
C PHE A 99 -21.15 -9.64 5.62
N LEU A 100 -19.93 -9.24 6.01
CA LEU A 100 -18.88 -10.17 6.47
C LEU A 100 -18.73 -10.23 8.00
N ARG A 101 -19.42 -9.37 8.76
CA ARG A 101 -19.41 -9.37 10.24
C ARG A 101 -19.90 -10.69 10.87
N LYS A 102 -20.62 -11.53 10.14
CA LYS A 102 -21.18 -12.80 10.65
C LYS A 102 -20.20 -13.98 10.73
N LYS A 103 -18.92 -13.81 10.36
CA LYS A 103 -17.92 -14.90 10.36
C LYS A 103 -16.58 -14.49 11.00
N VAL A 104 -16.66 -13.76 12.11
CA VAL A 104 -15.54 -13.53 13.03
C VAL A 104 -16.04 -13.85 14.44
N SER A 105 -16.38 -15.12 14.67
CA SER A 105 -16.51 -15.77 15.98
C SER A 105 -16.09 -17.22 15.81
#